data_AF-A0A1H9VZ24-F1
#
_entry.id   AF-A0A1H9VZ24-F1
#
_cell.length_a   1.000
_cell.length_b   1.000
_cell.length_c   1.000
_cell.angle_alpha   90.00
_cell.angle_beta   90.00
_cell.angle_gamma   90.00
#
_symmetry.space_group_name_H-M   'P 1'
#
loop_
_entity.id
_entity.type
_entity.pdbx_description
1 polymer ?
#
loop_
_entity_poly.entity_id
_entity_poly.type
_entity_poly.pdbx_seq_one_letter_code
_entity_poly.pdbx_strand_id
1 'polypeptide(L)'
;MAAEQRRRDALADACRTGDSRAIQELAPTAAELAVRDEHGWSALDWAAGSGDPSTVASLLAAGADPAATTGDERTPYEIAVAAGHREAAAVLRQSAGRASGNWTPYCRAYPVAAVRAYPAWPQVGESVDDDSPEEGALVYVHDDFTVTSSIWPGEDVLLAEVTPGWERFCREELGFSAPDDLDLIPSAGEPAGERVNHG
;
A
#
# COMPACT_ATOMS: atom_id res chain seq x y z
N MET A 1 -3.07 -38.53 -5.09
CA MET A 1 -1.66 -38.16 -5.33
C MET A 1 -1.42 -37.65 -6.76
N ALA A 2 -1.62 -38.44 -7.82
CA ALA A 2 -1.35 -37.98 -9.20
C ALA A 2 -2.24 -36.82 -9.69
N ALA A 3 -3.53 -36.79 -9.32
CA ALA A 3 -4.46 -35.72 -9.72
C ALA A 3 -4.19 -34.39 -9.00
N GLU A 4 -3.80 -34.45 -7.72
CA GLU A 4 -3.36 -33.29 -6.92
C GLU A 4 -2.12 -32.66 -7.54
N GLN A 5 -1.13 -33.48 -7.90
CA GLN A 5 0.10 -33.01 -8.53
C GLN A 5 -0.19 -32.35 -9.89
N ARG A 6 -0.99 -32.98 -10.75
CA ARG A 6 -1.39 -32.37 -12.03
C ARG A 6 -2.10 -31.03 -11.86
N ARG A 7 -2.94 -30.88 -10.82
CA ARG A 7 -3.61 -29.61 -10.51
C ARG A 7 -2.59 -28.53 -10.13
N ARG A 8 -1.61 -28.88 -9.28
CA ARG A 8 -0.52 -27.96 -8.90
C ARG A 8 0.34 -27.56 -10.08
N ASP A 9 0.70 -28.52 -10.93
CA ASP A 9 1.49 -28.24 -12.13
C ASP A 9 0.72 -27.32 -13.10
N ALA A 10 -0.60 -27.55 -13.27
CA ALA A 10 -1.46 -26.69 -14.07
C ALA A 10 -1.63 -25.28 -13.45
N LEU A 11 -1.74 -25.19 -12.13
CA LEU A 11 -1.82 -23.91 -11.43
C LEU A 11 -0.51 -23.13 -11.60
N ALA A 12 0.64 -23.79 -11.47
CA ALA A 12 1.94 -23.16 -11.70
C ALA A 12 2.09 -22.64 -13.14
N ASP A 13 1.58 -23.38 -14.14
CA ASP A 13 1.56 -22.92 -15.53
C ASP A 13 0.63 -21.72 -15.75
N ALA A 14 -0.54 -21.74 -15.11
CA ALA A 14 -1.48 -20.61 -15.12
C ALA A 14 -0.88 -19.36 -14.46
N CYS A 15 -0.17 -19.50 -13.33
CA CYS A 15 0.57 -18.42 -12.68
C CYS A 15 1.66 -17.84 -13.60
N ARG A 16 2.49 -18.70 -14.20
CA ARG A 16 3.57 -18.28 -15.13
C ARG A 16 3.04 -17.54 -16.36
N THR A 17 1.84 -17.89 -16.83
CA THR A 17 1.21 -17.28 -18.01
C THR A 17 0.32 -16.09 -17.66
N GLY A 18 0.07 -15.84 -16.37
CA GLY A 18 -0.86 -14.80 -15.92
C GLY A 18 -2.32 -15.10 -16.28
N ASP A 19 -2.69 -16.36 -16.53
CA ASP A 19 -4.06 -16.76 -16.85
C ASP A 19 -4.93 -16.74 -15.58
N SER A 20 -5.40 -15.53 -15.24
CA SER A 20 -6.23 -15.25 -14.08
C SER A 20 -7.48 -16.12 -13.99
N ARG A 21 -8.07 -16.46 -15.14
CA ARG A 21 -9.24 -17.33 -15.21
C ARG A 21 -8.86 -18.77 -14.84
N ALA A 22 -7.80 -19.31 -15.43
CA ALA A 22 -7.33 -20.64 -15.08
C ALA A 22 -6.90 -20.71 -13.59
N ILE A 23 -6.28 -19.66 -13.06
CA ILE A 23 -5.94 -19.57 -11.63
C ILE A 23 -7.20 -19.64 -10.76
N GLN A 24 -8.25 -18.87 -11.07
CA GLN A 24 -9.51 -18.91 -10.32
C GLN A 24 -10.23 -20.26 -10.42
N GLU A 25 -10.19 -20.91 -11.58
CA GLU A 25 -10.79 -22.23 -11.78
C GLU A 25 -10.03 -23.35 -11.05
N LEU A 26 -8.70 -23.25 -10.97
CA LEU A 26 -7.81 -24.25 -10.36
C LEU A 26 -7.60 -24.05 -8.85
N ALA A 27 -7.75 -22.81 -8.36
CA ALA A 27 -7.58 -22.41 -6.97
C ALA A 27 -8.77 -21.53 -6.51
N PRO A 28 -9.97 -22.13 -6.33
CA PRO A 28 -11.18 -21.40 -5.97
C PRO A 28 -11.17 -20.84 -4.53
N THR A 29 -10.23 -21.27 -3.69
CA THR A 29 -10.12 -20.81 -2.30
C THR A 29 -8.84 -20.01 -2.06
N ALA A 30 -8.91 -19.04 -1.13
CA ALA A 30 -7.77 -18.24 -0.70
C ALA A 30 -6.54 -19.08 -0.28
N ALA A 31 -6.77 -20.22 0.38
CA ALA A 31 -5.69 -21.13 0.80
C ALA A 31 -4.95 -21.77 -0.38
N GLU A 32 -5.64 -21.98 -1.51
CA GLU A 32 -5.06 -22.54 -2.73
C GLU A 32 -4.34 -21.47 -3.56
N LEU A 33 -4.75 -20.19 -3.45
CA LEU A 33 -4.05 -19.06 -4.08
C LEU A 33 -2.69 -18.76 -3.43
N ALA A 34 -2.50 -19.18 -2.18
CA ALA A 34 -1.23 -19.06 -1.46
C ALA A 34 -0.20 -20.12 -1.89
N VAL A 35 -0.58 -21.06 -2.77
CA VAL A 35 0.35 -22.06 -3.31
C VAL A 35 1.44 -21.38 -4.11
N ARG A 36 2.67 -21.77 -3.82
CA ARG A 36 3.87 -21.27 -4.49
C ARG A 36 4.34 -22.25 -5.55
N ASP A 37 4.83 -21.72 -6.65
CA ASP A 37 5.53 -22.49 -7.66
C ASP A 37 6.95 -22.88 -7.21
N GLU A 38 7.72 -23.51 -8.10
CA GLU A 38 9.10 -23.92 -7.83
C GLU A 38 10.08 -22.75 -7.58
N HIS A 39 9.70 -21.52 -7.96
CA HIS A 39 10.45 -20.29 -7.72
C HIS A 39 10.01 -19.60 -6.41
N GLY A 40 9.05 -20.17 -5.69
CA GLY A 40 8.53 -19.58 -4.46
C GLY A 40 7.50 -18.47 -4.70
N TRP A 41 6.99 -18.32 -5.92
CA TRP A 41 6.04 -17.27 -6.30
C TRP A 41 4.61 -17.79 -6.25
N SER A 42 3.72 -17.01 -5.66
CA SER A 42 2.27 -17.22 -5.69
C SER A 42 1.65 -16.63 -6.96
N ALA A 43 0.37 -16.92 -7.20
CA ALA A 43 -0.40 -16.30 -8.28
C ALA A 43 -0.36 -14.76 -8.23
N LEU A 44 -0.42 -14.19 -7.03
CA LEU A 44 -0.42 -12.73 -6.84
C LEU A 44 0.96 -12.12 -7.13
N ASP A 45 2.04 -12.83 -6.82
CA ASP A 45 3.41 -12.40 -7.14
C ASP A 45 3.63 -12.33 -8.66
N TRP A 46 3.16 -13.36 -9.38
CA TRP A 46 3.20 -13.38 -10.85
C TRP A 46 2.35 -12.27 -11.46
N ALA A 47 1.14 -12.05 -10.95
CA ALA A 47 0.29 -10.96 -11.38
C ALA A 47 0.95 -9.59 -11.17
N ALA A 48 1.58 -9.38 -10.00
CA ALA A 48 2.32 -8.18 -9.67
C ALA A 48 3.51 -7.96 -10.62
N GLY A 49 4.30 -9.00 -10.88
CA GLY A 49 5.45 -8.95 -11.79
C GLY A 49 5.09 -8.82 -13.26
N SER A 50 3.87 -9.22 -13.67
CA SER A 50 3.36 -9.01 -15.02
C SER A 50 2.80 -7.61 -15.27
N GLY A 51 2.49 -6.89 -14.18
CA GLY A 51 1.91 -5.56 -14.24
C GLY A 51 0.46 -5.51 -14.68
N ASP A 52 -0.30 -6.62 -14.60
CA ASP A 52 -1.72 -6.64 -14.93
C ASP A 52 -2.60 -6.29 -13.70
N PRO A 53 -3.09 -5.04 -13.58
CA PRO A 53 -3.92 -4.62 -12.45
C PRO A 53 -5.26 -5.37 -12.38
N SER A 54 -5.78 -5.85 -13.52
CA SER A 54 -7.07 -6.56 -13.56
C SER A 54 -6.95 -7.94 -12.93
N THR A 55 -5.85 -8.63 -13.22
CA THR A 55 -5.54 -9.93 -12.62
C THR A 55 -5.23 -9.78 -11.13
N VAL A 56 -4.43 -8.77 -10.76
CA VAL A 56 -4.18 -8.43 -9.35
C VAL A 56 -5.50 -8.21 -8.59
N ALA A 57 -6.39 -7.35 -9.09
CA ALA A 57 -7.68 -7.07 -8.46
C ALA A 57 -8.55 -8.34 -8.33
N SER A 58 -8.52 -9.20 -9.35
CA SER A 58 -9.30 -10.45 -9.37
C SER A 58 -8.80 -11.47 -8.35
N LEU A 59 -7.49 -11.58 -8.15
CA LEU A 59 -6.88 -12.47 -7.15
C LEU A 59 -7.13 -11.95 -5.73
N LEU A 60 -7.05 -10.65 -5.52
CA LEU A 60 -7.39 -10.01 -4.23
C LEU A 60 -8.86 -10.19 -3.88
N ALA A 61 -9.76 -10.05 -4.85
CA ALA A 61 -11.19 -10.31 -4.67
C ALA A 61 -11.49 -11.79 -4.32
N ALA A 62 -10.64 -12.71 -4.79
CA ALA A 62 -10.69 -14.13 -4.43
C ALA A 62 -10.05 -14.45 -3.06
N GLY A 63 -9.53 -13.44 -2.36
CA GLY A 63 -8.95 -13.57 -1.02
C GLY A 63 -7.46 -13.90 -0.99
N ALA A 64 -6.72 -13.69 -2.08
CA ALA A 64 -5.27 -13.74 -2.04
C ALA A 64 -4.73 -12.72 -1.03
N ASP A 65 -3.73 -13.11 -0.24
CA ASP A 65 -3.11 -12.24 0.75
C ASP A 65 -2.08 -11.29 0.09
N PRO A 66 -2.35 -9.98 0.01
CA PRO A 66 -1.42 -8.98 -0.55
C PRO A 66 -0.16 -8.76 0.30
N ALA A 67 -0.16 -9.17 1.57
CA ALA A 67 0.97 -9.01 2.47
C ALA A 67 1.88 -10.25 2.52
N ALA A 68 1.50 -11.34 1.84
CA ALA A 68 2.29 -12.56 1.81
C ALA A 68 3.61 -12.32 1.07
N THR A 69 4.73 -12.63 1.71
CA THR A 69 6.06 -12.44 1.12
C THR A 69 6.54 -13.66 0.33
N THR A 70 7.26 -13.43 -0.76
CA THR A 70 7.96 -14.47 -1.52
C THR A 70 9.10 -15.12 -0.72
N GLY A 71 9.71 -16.17 -1.29
CA GLY A 71 10.93 -16.76 -0.73
C GLY A 71 12.11 -15.78 -0.60
N ASP A 72 12.07 -14.68 -1.37
CA ASP A 72 13.03 -13.56 -1.28
C ASP A 72 12.60 -12.47 -0.29
N GLU A 73 11.63 -12.75 0.58
CA GLU A 73 11.06 -11.80 1.56
C GLU A 73 10.41 -10.56 0.93
N ARG A 74 10.08 -10.59 -0.37
CA ARG A 74 9.41 -9.49 -1.08
C ARG A 74 7.91 -9.68 -1.14
N THR A 75 7.17 -8.64 -0.84
CA THR A 75 5.71 -8.57 -1.03
C THR A 75 5.35 -8.43 -2.52
N PRO A 76 4.14 -8.82 -2.95
CA PRO A 76 3.65 -8.54 -4.30
C PRO A 76 3.77 -7.05 -4.67
N TYR A 77 3.52 -6.15 -3.71
CA TYR A 77 3.68 -4.71 -3.93
C TYR A 77 5.12 -4.35 -4.31
N GLU A 78 6.10 -4.83 -3.55
CA GLU A 78 7.53 -4.60 -3.84
C GLU A 78 7.96 -5.19 -5.19
N ILE A 79 7.36 -6.31 -5.60
CA ILE A 79 7.58 -6.89 -6.93
C ILE A 79 7.07 -5.94 -8.02
N ALA A 80 5.84 -5.45 -7.90
CA ALA A 80 5.26 -4.52 -8.87
C ALA A 80 6.05 -3.20 -8.94
N VAL A 81 6.50 -2.67 -7.80
CA VAL A 81 7.35 -1.47 -7.72
C VAL A 81 8.70 -1.73 -8.40
N ALA A 82 9.38 -2.83 -8.07
CA ALA A 82 10.68 -3.17 -8.66
C ALA A 82 10.60 -3.43 -10.18
N ALA A 83 9.45 -3.92 -10.66
CA ALA A 83 9.20 -4.17 -12.07
C ALA A 83 8.74 -2.94 -12.86
N GLY A 84 8.43 -1.81 -12.20
CA GLY A 84 7.98 -0.60 -12.87
C GLY A 84 6.47 -0.51 -13.08
N HIS A 85 5.68 -1.39 -12.47
CA HIS A 85 4.25 -1.54 -12.76
C HIS A 85 3.38 -0.72 -11.80
N ARG A 86 3.29 0.57 -12.09
CA ARG A 86 2.61 1.56 -11.24
C ARG A 86 1.15 1.23 -10.95
N GLU A 87 0.39 0.81 -11.96
CA GLU A 87 -1.03 0.50 -11.82
C GLU A 87 -1.26 -0.74 -10.95
N ALA A 88 -0.46 -1.79 -11.15
CA ALA A 88 -0.53 -3.01 -10.33
C ALA A 88 -0.12 -2.72 -8.87
N ALA A 89 0.95 -1.94 -8.67
CA ALA A 89 1.40 -1.51 -7.35
C ALA A 89 0.32 -0.68 -6.63
N ALA A 90 -0.39 0.21 -7.34
CA ALA A 90 -1.47 1.00 -6.76
C ALA A 90 -2.65 0.13 -6.29
N VAL A 91 -3.02 -0.92 -7.03
CA VAL A 91 -4.08 -1.85 -6.61
C VAL A 91 -3.64 -2.66 -5.38
N LEU A 92 -2.40 -3.17 -5.40
CA LEU A 92 -1.84 -3.93 -4.27
C LEU A 92 -1.80 -3.09 -3.00
N ARG A 93 -1.33 -1.85 -3.07
CA ARG A 93 -1.26 -0.93 -1.93
C ARG A 93 -2.63 -0.65 -1.31
N GLN A 94 -3.67 -0.47 -2.14
CA GLN A 94 -5.03 -0.27 -1.64
C GLN A 94 -5.55 -1.50 -0.90
N SER A 95 -5.18 -2.70 -1.34
CA SER A 95 -5.66 -3.97 -0.79
C SER A 95 -4.86 -4.50 0.40
N ALA A 96 -3.55 -4.24 0.45
CA ALA A 96 -2.66 -4.65 1.54
C ALA A 96 -2.97 -3.95 2.86
N GLY A 97 -3.81 -2.90 2.79
CA GLY A 97 -3.76 -1.85 3.77
C GLY A 97 -2.38 -1.18 3.74
N ARG A 98 -2.32 -0.04 4.40
CA ARG A 98 -1.09 0.70 4.61
C ARG A 98 0.05 -0.11 5.29
N ALA A 99 -0.21 -1.32 5.78
CA ALA A 99 0.64 -2.02 6.74
C ALA A 99 1.61 -3.07 6.17
N SER A 100 1.89 -3.14 4.86
CA SER A 100 2.83 -4.14 4.34
C SER A 100 3.87 -3.56 3.38
N GLY A 101 5.14 -3.83 3.68
CA GLY A 101 6.32 -3.18 3.13
C GLY A 101 6.94 -2.22 4.16
N ASN A 102 8.20 -1.84 3.97
CA ASN A 102 8.97 -0.90 4.82
C ASN A 102 8.41 0.55 4.79
N TRP A 103 7.08 0.68 4.73
CA TRP A 103 6.32 1.91 4.62
C TRP A 103 6.53 2.73 5.88
N THR A 104 7.36 3.75 5.74
CA THR A 104 7.47 4.81 6.74
C THR A 104 6.19 5.65 6.65
N PRO A 105 5.34 5.67 7.69
CA PRO A 105 4.15 6.52 7.69
C PRO A 105 4.59 7.97 7.48
N TYR A 106 4.12 8.59 6.41
CA TYR A 106 4.47 9.97 6.11
C TYR A 106 3.50 10.87 6.87
N CYS A 107 4.03 11.61 7.83
CA CYS A 107 3.30 12.70 8.44
C CYS A 107 4.06 14.02 8.26
N ARG A 108 3.30 15.11 8.21
CA ARG A 108 3.85 16.45 8.20
C ARG A 108 3.28 17.24 9.36
N ALA A 109 4.17 17.91 10.08
CA ALA A 109 3.80 18.78 11.18
C ALA A 109 3.20 20.08 10.63
N TYR A 110 2.06 20.47 11.20
CA TYR A 110 1.39 21.74 10.96
C TYR A 110 1.08 22.41 12.30
N PRO A 111 1.12 23.75 12.38
CA PRO A 111 0.63 24.43 13.57
C PRO A 111 -0.87 24.19 13.72
N VAL A 112 -1.34 24.02 14.95
CA VAL A 112 -2.78 23.84 15.28
C VAL A 112 -3.63 24.95 14.65
N ALA A 113 -3.11 26.18 14.59
CA ALA A 113 -3.81 27.29 13.96
C ALA A 113 -4.13 27.07 12.47
N ALA A 114 -3.26 26.37 11.73
CA ALA A 114 -3.46 26.11 10.31
C ALA A 114 -4.58 25.08 10.07
N VAL A 115 -4.62 23.99 10.86
CA VAL A 115 -5.71 23.00 10.75
C VAL A 115 -7.05 23.54 11.25
N ARG A 116 -7.04 24.41 12.27
CA ARG A 116 -8.25 25.09 12.77
C ARG A 116 -8.86 26.09 11.78
N ALA A 117 -8.14 26.47 10.71
CA ALA A 117 -8.72 27.28 9.64
C ALA A 117 -9.74 26.50 8.80
N TYR A 118 -9.78 25.16 8.90
CA TYR A 118 -10.83 24.36 8.29
C TYR A 118 -12.18 24.57 9.00
N PRO A 119 -13.25 25.00 8.30
CA PRO A 119 -14.50 25.42 8.94
C PRO A 119 -15.27 24.30 9.63
N ALA A 120 -15.04 23.04 9.26
CA ALA A 120 -15.65 21.87 9.89
C ALA A 120 -14.65 21.09 10.76
N TRP A 121 -13.59 21.76 11.24
CA TRP A 121 -12.64 21.15 12.16
C TRP A 121 -13.35 20.74 13.46
N PRO A 122 -13.23 19.48 13.91
CA PRO A 122 -13.82 19.08 15.17
C PRO A 122 -13.22 19.92 16.29
N GLN A 123 -14.09 20.49 17.13
CA GLN A 123 -13.66 21.10 18.38
C GLN A 123 -13.30 19.95 19.33
N VAL A 124 -12.13 19.33 19.10
CA VAL A 124 -11.60 18.28 19.97
C VAL A 124 -11.48 18.88 21.36
N GLY A 125 -12.16 18.26 22.33
CA GLY A 125 -12.31 18.77 23.68
C GLY A 125 -10.96 19.11 24.28
N GLU A 126 -10.80 20.37 24.67
CA GLU A 126 -9.75 20.82 25.56
C GLU A 126 -9.90 20.02 26.87
N SER A 127 -9.09 18.98 27.05
CA SER A 127 -8.82 18.51 28.40
C SER A 127 -8.08 19.63 29.09
N VAL A 128 -8.82 20.38 29.90
CA VAL A 128 -8.34 21.39 30.82
C VAL A 128 -7.56 20.70 31.93
N ASP A 129 -6.36 20.24 31.60
CA ASP A 129 -5.27 20.19 32.56
C ASP A 129 -4.31 21.32 32.17
N ASP A 130 -3.84 22.04 33.18
CA ASP A 130 -3.15 23.34 33.20
C ASP A 130 -1.79 23.41 32.46
N ASP A 131 -1.69 22.89 31.25
CA ASP A 131 -0.53 23.01 30.37
C ASP A 131 -1.01 23.25 28.93
N SER A 132 -1.55 24.46 28.70
CA SER A 132 -2.00 24.88 27.37
C SER A 132 -0.83 24.75 26.39
N PRO A 133 -0.94 24.01 25.28
CA PRO A 133 0.12 24.02 24.30
C PRO A 133 0.04 25.41 23.66
N GLU A 134 1.02 26.24 24.03
CA GLU A 134 1.20 27.62 23.61
C GLU A 134 1.03 27.72 22.08
N GLU A 135 0.78 28.92 21.53
CA GLU A 135 0.50 29.20 20.11
C GLU A 135 1.49 28.60 19.06
N GLY A 136 2.46 27.76 19.45
CA GLY A 136 3.29 26.88 18.63
C GLY A 136 2.97 25.37 18.70
N ALA A 137 1.81 24.95 19.24
CA ALA A 137 1.38 23.55 19.26
C ALA A 137 1.36 22.93 17.84
N LEU A 138 2.04 21.80 17.66
CA LEU A 138 2.08 21.07 16.38
C LEU A 138 1.09 19.91 16.38
N VAL A 139 0.49 19.68 15.22
CA VAL A 139 -0.25 18.47 14.89
C VAL A 139 0.37 17.81 13.68
N TYR A 140 0.16 16.51 13.55
CA TYR A 140 0.71 15.72 12.46
C TYR A 140 -0.44 15.29 11.56
N VAL A 141 -0.42 15.77 10.32
CA VAL A 141 -1.32 15.28 9.28
C VAL A 141 -0.63 14.09 8.62
N HIS A 142 -1.25 12.93 8.72
CA HIS A 142 -0.77 11.68 8.12
C HIS A 142 -1.19 11.59 6.66
N ASP A 143 -0.53 10.71 5.93
CA ASP A 143 -0.82 10.45 4.52
C ASP A 143 -2.25 9.95 4.26
N ASP A 144 -2.95 9.42 5.26
CA ASP A 144 -4.37 9.04 5.21
C ASP A 144 -5.30 10.22 5.52
N PHE A 145 -4.74 11.41 5.69
CA PHE A 145 -5.41 12.64 6.12
C PHE A 145 -5.95 12.59 7.55
N THR A 146 -5.66 11.54 8.33
CA THR A 146 -5.92 11.58 9.78
C THR A 146 -4.97 12.56 10.45
N VAL A 147 -5.39 13.06 11.61
CA VAL A 147 -4.59 14.02 12.38
C VAL A 147 -4.40 13.51 13.79
N THR A 148 -3.17 13.57 14.28
CA THR A 148 -2.76 13.17 15.63
C THR A 148 -1.93 14.29 16.28
N SER A 149 -1.82 14.29 17.60
CA SER A 149 -0.82 15.12 18.31
C SER A 149 0.57 14.47 18.37
N SER A 150 0.68 13.18 18.02
CA SER A 150 1.94 12.41 17.95
C SER A 150 2.38 12.16 16.51
N ILE A 151 3.66 11.90 16.27
CA ILE A 151 4.18 11.46 14.95
C ILE A 151 3.71 10.05 14.58
N TRP A 152 3.21 9.28 15.55
CA TRP A 152 2.80 7.91 15.36
C TRP A 152 1.33 7.82 14.93
N PRO A 153 1.00 7.10 13.85
CA PRO A 153 -0.39 6.91 13.43
C PRO A 153 -1.22 6.21 14.51
N GLY A 154 -2.44 6.68 14.74
CA GLY A 154 -3.39 6.06 15.68
C GLY A 154 -3.17 6.40 17.16
N GLU A 155 -2.10 7.11 17.51
CA GLU A 155 -1.88 7.65 18.86
C GLU A 155 -2.47 9.06 18.96
N ASP A 156 -3.18 9.35 20.06
CA ASP A 156 -3.76 10.68 20.34
C ASP A 156 -4.47 11.32 19.14
N VAL A 157 -5.38 10.55 18.54
CA VAL A 157 -6.07 10.92 17.30
C VAL A 157 -7.01 12.10 17.54
N LEU A 158 -6.74 13.21 16.84
CA LEU A 158 -7.53 14.44 16.83
C LEU A 158 -8.61 14.41 15.73
N LEU A 159 -8.31 13.77 14.60
CA LEU A 159 -9.26 13.59 13.50
C LEU A 159 -9.09 12.19 12.89
N ALA A 160 -10.08 11.32 13.12
CA ALA A 160 -10.16 9.99 12.51
C ALA A 160 -11.07 9.97 11.27
N GLU A 161 -12.13 10.77 11.26
CA GLU A 161 -13.09 10.82 10.16
C GLU A 161 -12.65 11.83 9.09
N VAL A 162 -12.12 11.31 7.98
CA VAL A 162 -11.67 12.10 6.84
C VAL A 162 -12.85 12.38 5.91
N THR A 163 -13.12 13.66 5.69
CA THR A 163 -14.17 14.11 4.77
C THR A 163 -13.56 14.58 3.45
N PRO A 164 -14.28 14.50 2.31
CA PRO A 164 -13.79 15.03 1.04
C PRO A 164 -13.49 16.54 1.07
N GLY A 165 -14.13 17.29 1.97
CA GLY A 165 -13.84 18.70 2.21
C GLY A 165 -12.51 18.91 2.93
N TRP A 166 -12.20 18.05 3.90
CA TRP A 166 -10.93 18.06 4.63
C TRP A 166 -9.76 17.68 3.72
N GLU A 167 -9.87 16.60 2.95
CA GLU A 167 -8.82 16.19 2.00
C GLU A 167 -8.44 17.32 1.03
N ARG A 168 -9.46 18.02 0.51
CA ARG A 168 -9.26 19.17 -0.38
C ARG A 168 -8.53 20.30 0.34
N PHE A 169 -8.96 20.65 1.54
CA PHE A 169 -8.30 21.67 2.36
C PHE A 169 -6.83 21.32 2.63
N CYS A 170 -6.53 20.08 2.98
CA CYS A 170 -5.15 19.63 3.16
C CYS A 170 -4.30 19.82 1.90
N ARG A 171 -4.82 19.45 0.73
CA ARG A 171 -4.07 19.53 -0.53
C ARG A 171 -3.91 20.97 -1.03
N GLU A 172 -4.98 21.75 -0.98
CA GLU A 172 -5.06 23.09 -1.60
C GLU A 172 -4.55 24.19 -0.67
N GLU A 173 -4.90 24.16 0.62
CA GLU A 173 -4.58 25.23 1.58
C GLU A 173 -3.34 24.89 2.42
N LEU A 174 -3.22 23.66 2.92
CA LEU A 174 -2.04 23.23 3.70
C LEU A 174 -0.87 22.78 2.82
N GLY A 175 -1.07 22.66 1.50
CA GLY A 175 -0.07 22.13 0.57
C GLY A 175 0.43 20.74 0.97
N PHE A 176 -0.42 19.96 1.65
CA PHE A 176 -0.08 18.61 2.08
C PHE A 176 -0.11 17.66 0.89
N SER A 177 1.03 17.02 0.65
CA SER A 177 1.14 15.89 -0.25
C SER A 177 2.08 14.89 0.37
N ALA A 178 1.59 13.68 0.62
CA ALA A 178 2.48 12.58 0.91
C ALA A 178 3.34 12.29 -0.33
N PRO A 179 4.66 12.09 -0.19
CA PRO A 179 5.46 11.52 -1.25
C PRO A 179 4.86 10.14 -1.57
N ASP A 180 4.47 9.97 -2.82
CA ASP A 180 4.00 8.67 -3.29
C ASP A 180 5.24 7.87 -3.69
N ASP A 181 5.50 6.72 -3.06
CA ASP A 181 6.60 5.82 -3.46
C ASP A 181 6.48 5.41 -4.94
N LEU A 182 5.26 5.51 -5.51
CA LEU A 182 4.99 5.31 -6.94
C LEU A 182 5.61 6.37 -7.86
N ASP A 183 5.99 7.54 -7.33
CA ASP A 183 6.67 8.60 -8.09
C ASP A 183 8.18 8.35 -8.23
N LEU A 184 8.74 7.42 -7.45
CA LEU A 184 10.12 6.96 -7.58
C LEU A 184 10.26 5.77 -8.54
N ILE A 185 9.14 5.20 -9.00
CA ILE A 185 9.14 4.15 -10.01
C ILE A 185 9.57 4.80 -11.34
N PRO A 186 10.72 4.42 -11.93
CA PRO A 186 11.17 5.00 -13.19
C PRO A 186 10.10 4.76 -14.25
N SER A 187 9.68 5.83 -14.92
CA SER A 187 8.83 5.71 -16.11
C SER A 187 9.56 4.84 -17.12
N ALA A 188 8.87 3.85 -17.72
CA ALA A 188 9.44 2.96 -18.72
C ALA A 188 10.21 3.74 -19.79
N GLY A 189 11.54 3.79 -19.67
CA GLY A 189 12.36 4.69 -20.48
C GLY A 189 13.75 5.03 -19.93
N GLU A 190 14.00 4.91 -18.62
CA GLU A 190 15.37 5.08 -18.10
C GLU A 190 16.08 3.73 -17.96
N PRO A 191 17.28 3.55 -18.58
CA PRO A 191 18.01 2.29 -18.48
C PRO A 191 18.40 2.08 -17.02
N ALA A 192 18.06 0.88 -16.51
CA ALA A 192 18.44 0.43 -15.19
C ALA A 192 19.94 0.71 -14.96
N GLY A 193 20.21 1.63 -14.03
CA GLY A 193 21.56 2.03 -13.68
C GLY A 193 22.40 0.80 -13.41
N GLU A 194 23.46 0.66 -14.22
CA GLU A 194 24.56 -0.28 -14.09
C GLU A 194 24.90 -0.48 -12.61
N ARG A 195 24.52 -1.64 -12.05
CA ARG A 195 25.02 -2.07 -10.73
C ARG A 195 26.50 -2.37 -10.90
N VAL A 196 27.33 -1.36 -10.68
CA VAL A 196 28.77 -1.52 -10.54
C VAL A 196 29.03 -2.42 -9.34
N ASN A 197 29.31 -3.70 -9.61
CA ASN A 197 29.91 -4.60 -8.64
C ASN A 197 31.33 -4.10 -8.36
N HIS A 198 31.52 -3.48 -7.20
CA HIS A 198 32.86 -3.39 -6.61
C HIS A 198 33.16 -4.73 -5.94
N GLY A 199 34.14 -5.44 -6.50
CA GLY A 199 34.69 -6.69 -5.97
C GLY A 199 35.74 -6.48 -4.88
#